data_AF-A0A812KVP3-F1
#
_entry.id   AF-A0A812KVP3-F1
#
_cell.length_a   1.000
_cell.length_b   1.000
_cell.length_c   1.000
_cell.angle_alpha   90.00
_cell.angle_beta   90.00
_cell.angle_gamma   90.00
#
_symmetry.space_group_name_H-M   'P 1'
#
loop_
_entity.id
_entity.type
_entity.pdbx_description
1 polymer ?
#
loop_
_entity_poly.entity_id
_entity_poly.type
_entity_poly.pdbx_seq_one_letter_code
_entity_poly.pdbx_strand_id
1 'polypeptide(L)'
;MAAFTTAASEFQGFQGLTLPDETQPRLYIGPKEALSDPRGLQRQGITHILSVMEGASAFQVDAGFTRLLLDTALDDPAFDLQSWWPSCCDFLDGALGSGGSVLLHCDAGSSRSGATLVAYLIHRLKQPAGECLAMAQRTRVAVSPNEGFWAQLLSWERKCLGRVSLATSRMHEVRPGLWLGSLEAAQDWQRLQEQGIRHVITCGRGLETCLPEGITRELSLQVDDLDEVDILEHLPRASDILDQLLGRMQSVLVHCAMGRSRSAAVVIAYIMRKEHLSYTEALSSVQAVRPEVQPNTGFSHQLAWYASMGCPTDLRDSAGTSYRELAVFSKLLRRYSASDVIALVADAGANCQDRAALHRVLDALDRLQNAIPEDESARQEKRRQSSRINSILDTLP
;
A
#
# COMPACT_ATOMS: atom_id res chain seq x y z
N MET A 1 -33.41 -7.57 -19.14
CA MET A 1 -32.00 -7.99 -19.13
C MET A 1 -31.33 -7.35 -20.33
N ALA A 2 -30.72 -6.17 -20.15
CA ALA A 2 -29.93 -5.52 -21.18
C ALA A 2 -28.46 -5.77 -20.85
N ALA A 3 -27.77 -6.49 -21.73
CA ALA A 3 -26.35 -6.75 -21.63
C ALA A 3 -25.58 -5.44 -21.83
N PHE A 4 -24.83 -5.01 -20.81
CA PHE A 4 -23.82 -3.97 -20.97
C PHE A 4 -22.59 -4.61 -21.62
N THR A 5 -22.45 -4.41 -22.92
CA THR A 5 -21.26 -4.76 -23.69
C THR A 5 -20.15 -3.78 -23.36
N THR A 6 -19.13 -4.24 -22.62
CA THR A 6 -17.85 -3.56 -22.44
C THR A 6 -17.11 -3.51 -23.77
N ALA A 7 -17.07 -2.35 -24.41
CA ALA A 7 -16.16 -2.11 -25.53
C ALA A 7 -14.74 -1.97 -24.98
N ALA A 8 -14.03 -3.10 -24.92
CA ALA A 8 -12.62 -3.16 -24.61
C ALA A 8 -11.81 -2.57 -25.77
N SER A 9 -11.29 -1.36 -25.61
CA SER A 9 -10.16 -0.87 -26.41
C SER A 9 -8.88 -1.00 -25.58
N GLU A 10 -8.31 -2.19 -25.56
CA GLU A 10 -7.02 -2.54 -24.90
C GLU A 10 -5.80 -2.00 -25.67
N PHE A 11 -5.85 -0.75 -26.15
CA PHE A 11 -4.67 -0.13 -26.75
C PHE A 11 -3.91 0.66 -25.69
N GLN A 12 -2.68 0.25 -25.41
CA GLN A 12 -1.67 0.98 -24.62
C GLN A 12 -1.90 1.13 -23.12
N GLY A 13 -2.76 0.29 -22.54
CA GLY A 13 -2.79 0.09 -21.08
C GLY A 13 -3.41 1.22 -20.27
N PHE A 14 -4.14 2.16 -20.90
CA PHE A 14 -5.02 3.11 -20.21
C PHE A 14 -6.47 2.63 -20.23
N GLN A 15 -7.24 2.95 -19.19
CA GLN A 15 -8.61 2.44 -18.98
C GLN A 15 -9.58 3.60 -18.72
N GLY A 16 -10.78 3.49 -19.30
CA GLY A 16 -11.83 4.49 -19.21
C GLY A 16 -12.74 4.30 -18.00
N LEU A 17 -13.02 5.39 -17.31
CA LEU A 17 -13.98 5.52 -16.23
C LEU A 17 -15.22 6.23 -16.76
N THR A 18 -16.39 5.63 -16.57
CA THR A 18 -17.69 6.25 -16.88
C THR A 18 -18.24 6.85 -15.60
N LEU A 19 -18.42 8.17 -15.59
CA LEU A 19 -19.05 8.85 -14.45
C LEU A 19 -20.56 8.54 -14.41
N PRO A 20 -21.23 8.62 -13.26
CA PRO A 20 -22.65 8.25 -13.13
C PRO A 20 -23.61 9.05 -14.04
N ASP A 21 -23.22 10.26 -14.43
CA ASP A 21 -23.95 11.16 -15.33
C ASP A 21 -23.60 10.95 -16.82
N GLU A 22 -22.80 9.94 -17.16
CA GLU A 22 -22.31 9.68 -18.51
C GLU A 22 -22.71 8.30 -19.03
N THR A 23 -22.91 8.19 -20.35
CA THR A 23 -23.22 6.92 -21.02
C THR A 23 -22.00 6.24 -21.63
N GLN A 24 -20.85 6.91 -21.62
CA GLN A 24 -19.59 6.43 -22.18
C GLN A 24 -18.41 7.02 -21.39
N PRO A 25 -17.25 6.34 -21.34
CA PRO A 25 -16.10 6.85 -20.61
C PRO A 25 -15.53 8.10 -21.27
N ARG A 26 -15.32 9.16 -20.48
CA ARG A 26 -14.60 10.37 -20.90
C ARG A 26 -13.39 10.68 -20.03
N LEU A 27 -13.22 9.98 -18.92
CA LEU A 27 -12.06 10.09 -18.05
C LEU A 27 -11.23 8.81 -18.12
N TYR A 28 -9.97 8.92 -18.53
CA TYR A 28 -9.10 7.77 -18.72
C TYR A 28 -7.90 7.85 -17.80
N ILE A 29 -7.45 6.71 -17.27
CA ILE A 29 -6.23 6.61 -16.46
C ILE A 29 -5.26 5.58 -17.04
N GLY A 30 -3.98 5.93 -17.12
CA GLY A 30 -2.98 5.03 -17.68
C GLY A 30 -1.54 5.39 -17.37
N PRO A 31 -0.59 4.57 -17.85
CA PRO A 31 0.84 4.82 -17.69
C PRO A 31 1.34 5.77 -18.79
N LYS A 32 2.57 6.27 -18.66
CA LYS A 32 3.15 7.22 -19.63
C LYS A 32 3.25 6.66 -21.05
N GLU A 33 3.34 5.33 -21.20
CA GLU A 33 3.43 4.66 -22.50
C GLU A 33 2.20 4.93 -23.36
N ALA A 34 1.06 5.30 -22.76
CA ALA A 34 -0.13 5.76 -23.49
C ALA A 34 0.14 6.99 -24.37
N LEU A 35 1.16 7.80 -24.05
CA LEU A 35 1.53 8.96 -24.85
C LEU A 35 2.29 8.60 -26.14
N SER A 36 2.73 7.34 -26.30
CA SER A 36 3.53 6.92 -27.45
C SER A 36 2.73 6.75 -28.76
N ASP A 37 1.40 6.71 -28.70
CA ASP A 37 0.52 6.77 -29.91
C ASP A 37 -0.49 7.92 -29.82
N PRO A 38 -0.05 9.17 -30.11
CA PRO A 38 -0.95 10.33 -30.17
C PRO A 38 -2.16 10.12 -31.11
N ARG A 39 -2.00 9.38 -32.21
CA ARG A 39 -3.09 9.07 -33.14
C ARG A 39 -4.10 8.09 -32.53
N GLY A 40 -3.62 7.14 -31.73
CA GLY A 40 -4.44 6.26 -30.90
C GLY A 40 -5.29 7.05 -29.91
N LEU A 41 -4.69 8.00 -29.20
CA LEU A 41 -5.40 8.89 -28.28
C LEU A 41 -6.48 9.70 -29.01
N GLN A 42 -6.16 10.29 -30.18
CA GLN A 42 -7.14 11.01 -31.00
C GLN A 42 -8.29 10.12 -31.48
N ARG A 43 -8.01 8.88 -31.89
CA ARG A 43 -9.05 7.91 -32.28
C ARG A 43 -9.96 7.52 -31.13
N GLN A 44 -9.45 7.52 -29.90
CA GLN A 44 -10.24 7.33 -28.68
C GLN A 44 -10.99 8.60 -28.24
N GLY A 45 -10.89 9.69 -29.01
CA GLY A 45 -11.54 10.96 -28.70
C GLY A 45 -10.90 11.72 -27.53
N ILE A 46 -9.67 11.36 -27.14
CA ILE A 46 -8.93 12.09 -26.10
C ILE A 46 -8.54 13.45 -26.67
N THR A 47 -8.85 14.50 -25.91
CA THR A 47 -8.63 15.90 -26.27
C THR A 47 -7.75 16.62 -25.27
N HIS A 48 -7.68 16.10 -24.04
CA HIS A 48 -6.96 16.68 -22.93
C HIS A 48 -6.03 15.64 -22.29
N ILE A 49 -4.87 16.09 -21.80
CA ILE A 49 -3.90 15.24 -21.11
C ILE A 49 -3.47 15.93 -19.81
N LEU A 50 -3.65 15.22 -18.69
CA LEU A 50 -3.17 15.62 -17.37
C LEU A 50 -1.99 14.72 -16.98
N SER A 51 -0.79 15.30 -16.95
CA SER A 51 0.45 14.60 -16.62
C SER A 51 0.86 14.87 -15.18
N VAL A 52 0.92 13.84 -14.34
CA VAL A 52 1.29 13.92 -12.93
C VAL A 52 2.59 13.15 -12.67
N MET A 53 3.71 13.69 -13.16
CA MET A 53 5.03 13.09 -12.97
C MET A 53 6.16 14.10 -13.19
N GLU A 54 7.30 13.86 -12.54
CA GLU A 54 8.55 14.56 -12.83
C GLU A 54 8.96 14.41 -14.30
N GLY A 55 9.31 15.52 -14.96
CA GLY A 55 9.77 15.53 -16.35
C GLY A 55 8.67 15.29 -17.39
N ALA A 56 7.40 15.46 -17.03
CA ALA A 56 6.27 15.50 -17.95
C ALA A 56 6.44 16.45 -19.16
N SER A 57 7.20 17.54 -19.02
CA SER A 57 7.49 18.51 -20.07
C SER A 57 8.40 17.95 -21.17
N ALA A 58 9.22 16.93 -20.87
CA ALA A 58 10.12 16.30 -21.82
C ALA A 58 9.36 15.46 -22.88
N PHE A 59 8.11 15.10 -22.62
CA PHE A 59 7.29 14.37 -23.59
C PHE A 59 6.66 15.33 -24.59
N GLN A 60 7.16 15.29 -25.82
CA GLN A 60 6.49 15.88 -26.97
C GLN A 60 5.28 15.04 -27.33
N VAL A 61 4.09 15.63 -27.21
CA VAL A 61 2.84 15.06 -27.71
C VAL A 61 2.38 15.98 -28.85
N ASP A 62 1.86 15.40 -29.94
CA ASP A 62 1.39 16.15 -31.12
C ASP A 62 0.51 17.35 -30.74
N ALA A 63 0.53 18.40 -31.57
CA ALA A 63 -0.04 19.74 -31.32
C ALA A 63 -1.58 19.82 -31.18
N GLY A 64 -2.28 18.72 -30.90
CA GLY A 64 -3.74 18.63 -30.82
C GLY A 64 -4.34 18.43 -29.43
N PHE A 65 -3.52 18.33 -28.37
CA PHE A 65 -4.02 18.11 -27.01
C PHE A 65 -3.86 19.34 -26.13
N THR A 66 -4.90 19.68 -25.38
CA THR A 66 -4.81 20.63 -24.27
C THR A 66 -4.16 19.93 -23.08
N ARG A 67 -3.13 20.52 -22.47
CA ARG A 67 -2.32 19.82 -21.45
C ARG A 67 -2.27 20.58 -20.13
N LEU A 68 -2.30 19.86 -19.03
CA LEU A 68 -1.88 20.34 -17.71
C LEU A 68 -0.75 19.44 -17.20
N LEU A 69 0.37 20.05 -16.82
CA LEU A 69 1.60 19.37 -16.44
C LEU A 69 1.97 19.68 -14.99
N LEU A 70 2.04 18.64 -14.16
CA LEU A 70 2.60 18.69 -12.83
C LEU A 70 4.03 18.15 -12.92
N ASP A 71 4.90 18.94 -13.54
CA ASP A 71 6.24 18.54 -14.03
C ASP A 71 7.26 18.24 -12.93
N THR A 72 6.92 18.55 -11.67
CA THR A 72 7.76 18.32 -10.50
C THR A 72 7.16 17.26 -9.56
N ALA A 73 6.11 16.56 -9.98
CA ALA A 73 5.41 15.60 -9.14
C ALA A 73 6.22 14.31 -8.93
N LEU A 74 6.86 14.23 -7.76
CA LEU A 74 7.58 13.04 -7.29
C LEU A 74 6.59 12.00 -6.74
N ASP A 75 6.94 10.71 -6.87
CA ASP A 75 6.18 9.61 -6.24
C ASP A 75 6.68 9.34 -4.82
N ASP A 76 6.69 10.39 -4.01
CA ASP A 76 7.20 10.38 -2.65
C ASP A 76 6.04 10.63 -1.68
N PRO A 77 5.87 9.85 -0.60
CA PRO A 77 4.86 10.10 0.43
C PRO A 77 4.88 11.53 1.01
N ALA A 78 6.03 12.21 0.99
CA ALA A 78 6.17 13.59 1.47
C ALA A 78 5.82 14.66 0.42
N PHE A 79 5.66 14.31 -0.86
CA PHE A 79 5.34 15.28 -1.90
C PHE A 79 3.89 15.78 -1.76
N ASP A 80 3.68 17.09 -1.73
CA ASP A 80 2.36 17.70 -1.60
C ASP A 80 1.60 17.73 -2.94
N LEU A 81 0.91 16.64 -3.29
CA LEU A 81 -0.02 16.61 -4.42
C LEU A 81 -1.30 17.40 -4.14
N GLN A 82 -1.71 17.52 -2.87
CA GLN A 82 -2.97 18.15 -2.50
C GLN A 82 -3.05 19.61 -2.95
N SER A 83 -1.94 20.36 -2.90
CA SER A 83 -1.89 21.74 -3.38
C SER A 83 -2.20 21.90 -4.87
N TRP A 84 -2.04 20.84 -5.67
CA TRP A 84 -2.33 20.85 -7.11
C TRP A 84 -3.75 20.41 -7.46
N TRP A 85 -4.43 19.69 -6.58
CA TRP A 85 -5.77 19.16 -6.86
C TRP A 85 -6.83 20.19 -7.25
N PRO A 86 -6.85 21.44 -6.72
CA PRO A 86 -7.77 22.47 -7.23
C PRO A 86 -7.60 22.69 -8.74
N SER A 87 -6.37 22.95 -9.20
CA SER A 87 -6.07 23.16 -10.63
C SER A 87 -6.35 21.91 -11.47
N CYS A 88 -6.08 20.71 -10.94
CA CYS A 88 -6.42 19.46 -11.62
C CYS A 88 -7.94 19.30 -11.77
N CYS A 89 -8.72 19.62 -10.73
CA CYS A 89 -10.18 19.53 -10.77
C CYS A 89 -10.76 20.53 -11.77
N ASP A 90 -10.29 21.77 -11.78
CA ASP A 90 -10.71 22.79 -12.75
C ASP A 90 -10.42 22.37 -14.19
N PHE A 91 -9.24 21.78 -14.43
CA PHE A 91 -8.86 21.25 -15.74
C PHE A 91 -9.78 20.10 -16.18
N LEU A 92 -10.06 19.16 -15.28
CA LEU A 92 -10.91 18.00 -15.55
C LEU A 92 -12.38 18.41 -15.78
N ASP A 93 -12.93 19.27 -14.93
CA ASP A 93 -14.29 19.79 -15.08
C ASP A 93 -14.44 20.62 -16.36
N GLY A 94 -13.45 21.46 -16.71
CA GLY A 94 -13.45 22.24 -17.95
C GLY A 94 -13.39 21.36 -19.20
N ALA A 95 -12.56 20.31 -19.18
CA ALA A 95 -12.46 19.37 -20.28
C ALA A 95 -13.76 18.59 -20.49
N LEU A 96 -14.33 18.02 -19.41
CA LEU A 96 -15.58 17.24 -19.49
C LEU A 96 -16.79 18.12 -19.83
N GLY A 97 -16.83 19.35 -19.29
CA GLY A 97 -17.89 20.33 -19.53
C GLY A 97 -17.92 20.86 -20.98
N SER A 98 -16.77 20.90 -21.66
CA SER A 98 -16.67 21.22 -23.09
C SER A 98 -16.94 20.03 -24.01
N GLY A 99 -17.30 18.87 -23.45
CA GLY A 99 -17.56 17.64 -24.21
C GLY A 99 -16.29 16.84 -24.54
N GLY A 100 -15.13 17.26 -24.06
CA GLY A 100 -13.87 16.56 -24.27
C GLY A 100 -13.69 15.33 -23.38
N SER A 101 -12.71 14.49 -23.74
CA SER A 101 -12.21 13.38 -22.93
C SER A 101 -10.77 13.63 -22.48
N VAL A 102 -10.44 13.18 -21.27
CA VAL A 102 -9.15 13.41 -20.61
C VAL A 102 -8.40 12.10 -20.38
N LEU A 103 -7.11 12.08 -20.70
CA LEU A 103 -6.16 11.08 -20.20
C LEU A 103 -5.38 11.65 -19.02
N LEU A 104 -5.56 11.05 -17.85
CA LEU A 104 -4.79 11.31 -16.64
C LEU A 104 -3.72 10.22 -16.48
N HIS A 105 -2.44 10.60 -16.45
CA HIS A 105 -1.35 9.64 -16.35
C HIS A 105 -0.22 10.11 -15.42
N CYS A 106 0.58 9.14 -14.98
CA CYS A 106 1.90 9.37 -14.39
C CYS A 106 2.89 8.42 -15.09
N ASP A 107 3.89 7.91 -14.38
CA ASP A 107 4.78 6.87 -14.91
C ASP A 107 4.01 5.55 -15.15
N ALA A 108 3.47 4.94 -14.09
CA ALA A 108 2.75 3.65 -14.16
C ALA A 108 1.22 3.76 -14.22
N GLY A 109 0.67 4.97 -14.04
CA GLY A 109 -0.78 5.16 -13.91
C GLY A 109 -1.35 4.57 -12.62
N SER A 110 -0.59 4.61 -11.52
CA SER A 110 -0.86 3.89 -10.28
C SER A 110 -1.01 4.82 -9.08
N SER A 111 0.09 5.45 -8.65
CA SER A 111 0.14 6.24 -7.41
C SER A 111 -0.25 7.70 -7.64
N ARG A 112 0.62 8.55 -8.22
CA ARG A 112 0.35 9.99 -8.45
C ARG A 112 -0.92 10.32 -9.24
N SER A 113 -1.08 9.70 -10.41
CA SER A 113 -2.28 9.90 -11.24
C SER A 113 -3.50 9.21 -10.64
N GLY A 114 -3.32 8.07 -9.96
CA GLY A 114 -4.38 7.42 -9.19
C GLY A 114 -4.89 8.29 -8.05
N ALA A 115 -4.00 8.90 -7.28
CA ALA A 115 -4.35 9.84 -6.23
C ALA A 115 -5.08 11.05 -6.80
N THR A 116 -4.59 11.62 -7.89
CA THR A 116 -5.25 12.75 -8.57
C THR A 116 -6.63 12.38 -9.11
N LEU A 117 -6.80 11.15 -9.64
CA LEU A 117 -8.10 10.64 -10.07
C LEU A 117 -9.06 10.53 -8.89
N VAL A 118 -8.63 9.90 -7.79
CA VAL A 118 -9.46 9.75 -6.59
C VAL A 118 -9.83 11.11 -6.00
N ALA A 119 -8.90 12.06 -5.97
CA ALA A 119 -9.16 13.43 -5.52
C ALA A 119 -10.25 14.12 -6.36
N TYR A 120 -10.18 13.95 -7.69
CA TYR A 120 -11.20 14.46 -8.60
C TYR A 120 -12.56 13.78 -8.38
N LEU A 121 -12.59 12.46 -8.19
CA LEU A 121 -13.83 11.73 -7.92
C LEU A 121 -14.49 12.18 -6.61
N ILE A 122 -13.72 12.44 -5.55
CA ILE A 122 -14.22 13.02 -4.30
C ILE A 122 -14.83 14.40 -4.58
N HIS A 123 -14.12 15.25 -5.32
CA HIS A 123 -14.59 16.59 -5.68
C HIS A 123 -15.88 16.55 -6.51
N ARG A 124 -15.95 15.69 -7.53
CA ARG A 124 -17.05 15.61 -8.49
C ARG A 124 -18.28 14.89 -7.93
N LEU A 125 -18.09 13.73 -7.31
CA LEU A 125 -19.18 12.86 -6.87
C LEU A 125 -19.64 13.13 -5.44
N LYS A 126 -18.85 13.91 -4.69
CA LYS A 126 -19.08 14.18 -3.27
C LYS A 126 -19.18 12.89 -2.43
N GLN A 127 -18.37 11.89 -2.79
CA GLN A 127 -18.27 10.59 -2.09
C GLN A 127 -16.96 10.47 -1.29
N PRO A 128 -16.91 9.61 -0.26
CA PRO A 128 -15.68 9.34 0.49
C PRO A 128 -14.54 8.80 -0.36
N ALA A 129 -13.30 9.07 0.07
CA ALA A 129 -12.09 8.65 -0.61
C ALA A 129 -12.03 7.14 -0.85
N GLY A 130 -12.52 6.32 0.09
CA GLY A 130 -12.57 4.87 -0.06
C GLY A 130 -13.48 4.39 -1.19
N GLU A 131 -14.66 4.99 -1.33
CA GLU A 131 -15.59 4.67 -2.43
C GLU A 131 -15.02 5.12 -3.78
N CYS A 132 -14.42 6.31 -3.81
CA CYS A 132 -13.76 6.86 -4.98
C CYS A 132 -12.53 6.01 -5.40
N LEU A 133 -11.73 5.54 -4.44
CA LEU A 133 -10.61 4.63 -4.69
C LEU A 133 -11.10 3.29 -5.24
N ALA A 134 -12.14 2.70 -4.63
CA ALA A 134 -12.73 1.46 -5.13
C ALA A 134 -13.26 1.63 -6.56
N MET A 135 -13.83 2.80 -6.89
CA MET A 135 -14.26 3.10 -8.26
C MET A 135 -13.08 3.21 -9.22
N ALA A 136 -12.02 3.94 -8.85
CA ALA A 136 -10.81 4.04 -9.63
C ALA A 136 -10.14 2.66 -9.85
N GLN A 137 -10.14 1.80 -8.84
CA GLN A 137 -9.60 0.43 -8.90
C GLN A 137 -10.44 -0.52 -9.77
N ARG A 138 -11.77 -0.33 -9.82
CA ARG A 138 -12.63 -1.05 -10.78
C ARG A 138 -12.33 -0.66 -12.22
N THR A 139 -11.94 0.59 -12.47
CA THR A 139 -11.47 1.02 -13.80
C THR A 139 -10.06 0.53 -14.09
N ARG A 140 -9.15 0.64 -13.12
CA ARG A 140 -7.75 0.26 -13.22
C ARG A 140 -7.26 -0.32 -11.89
N VAL A 141 -7.12 -1.64 -11.84
CA VAL A 141 -6.68 -2.36 -10.62
C VAL A 141 -5.34 -1.85 -10.07
N ALA A 142 -4.46 -1.38 -10.95
CA ALA A 142 -3.16 -0.83 -10.59
C ALA A 142 -3.24 0.50 -9.82
N VAL A 143 -4.40 1.15 -9.71
CA VAL A 143 -4.55 2.38 -8.91
C VAL A 143 -4.30 2.07 -7.44
N SER A 144 -3.18 2.58 -6.95
CA SER A 144 -2.71 2.38 -5.58
C SER A 144 -1.88 3.60 -5.17
N PRO A 145 -2.52 4.68 -4.70
CA PRO A 145 -1.81 5.80 -4.08
C PRO A 145 -0.86 5.31 -2.98
N ASN A 146 0.34 5.88 -2.90
CA ASN A 146 1.22 5.65 -1.74
C ASN A 146 0.57 6.19 -0.44
N GLU A 147 1.13 5.83 0.72
CA GLU A 147 0.55 6.16 2.01
C GLU A 147 0.43 7.67 2.28
N GLY A 148 1.37 8.48 1.76
CA GLY A 148 1.36 9.93 1.93
C GLY A 148 0.27 10.60 1.10
N PHE A 149 0.08 10.15 -0.15
CA PHE A 149 -1.01 10.61 -0.99
C PHE A 149 -2.36 10.15 -0.48
N TRP A 150 -2.44 8.97 0.10
CA TRP A 150 -3.66 8.52 0.78
C TRP A 150 -4.02 9.42 1.95
N ALA A 151 -3.07 9.78 2.82
CA ALA A 151 -3.29 10.73 3.90
C ALA A 151 -3.77 12.11 3.37
N GLN A 152 -3.17 12.57 2.27
CA GLN A 152 -3.61 13.79 1.59
C GLN A 152 -5.03 13.67 1.03
N LEU A 153 -5.43 12.52 0.48
CA LEU A 153 -6.79 12.28 -0.02
C LEU A 153 -7.84 12.36 1.08
N LEU A 154 -7.54 11.83 2.27
CA LEU A 154 -8.42 11.93 3.43
C LEU A 154 -8.56 13.39 3.92
N SER A 155 -7.46 14.16 3.87
CA SER A 155 -7.48 15.60 4.12
C SER A 155 -8.31 16.35 3.06
N TRP A 156 -8.24 15.92 1.79
CA TRP A 156 -9.00 16.52 0.69
C TRP A 156 -10.49 16.20 0.76
N GLU A 157 -10.86 14.97 1.13
CA GLU A 157 -12.23 14.59 1.43
C GLU A 157 -12.86 15.52 2.48
N ARG A 158 -12.13 15.80 3.56
CA ARG A 158 -12.58 16.75 4.59
C ARG A 158 -12.85 18.14 4.01
N LYS A 159 -11.98 18.62 3.12
CA LYS A 159 -12.15 19.92 2.43
C LYS A 159 -13.36 19.92 1.50
N CYS A 160 -13.57 18.85 0.72
CA CYS A 160 -14.62 18.78 -0.29
C CYS A 160 -16.02 18.50 0.28
N LEU A 161 -16.12 17.70 1.34
CA LEU A 161 -17.41 17.23 1.87
C LEU A 161 -17.83 17.92 3.16
N GLY A 162 -16.96 18.71 3.78
CA GLY A 162 -17.20 19.33 5.11
C GLY A 162 -17.30 18.31 6.25
N ARG A 163 -17.11 17.03 5.95
CA ARG A 163 -17.07 15.88 6.85
C ARG A 163 -16.15 14.85 6.22
N VAL A 164 -15.62 13.92 7.01
CA VAL A 164 -15.07 12.68 6.45
C VAL A 164 -16.16 11.65 6.59
N SER A 165 -16.59 11.04 5.49
CA SER A 165 -17.64 10.03 5.49
C SER A 165 -17.07 8.72 6.04
N LEU A 166 -17.27 8.56 7.35
CA LEU A 166 -16.91 7.44 8.22
C LEU A 166 -17.68 6.17 7.86
N ALA A 167 -17.43 5.55 6.71
CA ALA A 167 -17.97 4.22 6.41
C ALA A 167 -17.10 3.06 6.95
N THR A 168 -15.89 3.33 7.46
CA THR A 168 -15.18 2.42 8.38
C THR A 168 -14.61 3.24 9.52
N SER A 169 -14.78 2.78 10.76
CA SER A 169 -14.20 3.48 11.90
C SER A 169 -12.67 3.54 11.72
N ARG A 170 -12.06 4.73 11.84
CA ARG A 170 -10.61 4.92 11.69
C ARG A 170 -9.80 4.10 12.71
N MET A 171 -10.46 3.69 13.78
CA MET A 171 -9.98 2.73 14.76
C MET A 171 -11.14 1.84 15.23
N HIS A 172 -10.85 0.58 15.52
CA HIS A 172 -11.84 -0.33 16.10
C HIS A 172 -11.29 -0.93 17.39
N GLU A 173 -12.17 -1.08 18.39
CA GLU A 173 -11.86 -1.81 19.60
C GLU A 173 -11.87 -3.30 19.28
N VAL A 174 -10.69 -3.90 19.14
CA VAL A 174 -10.54 -5.32 18.76
C VAL A 174 -10.68 -6.23 19.97
N ARG A 175 -10.37 -5.72 21.17
CA ARG A 175 -10.63 -6.31 22.49
C ARG A 175 -10.89 -5.17 23.47
N PRO A 176 -11.55 -5.41 24.62
CA PRO A 176 -11.80 -4.36 25.62
C PRO A 176 -10.52 -3.58 25.97
N GLY A 177 -10.54 -2.27 25.73
CA GLY A 177 -9.41 -1.36 25.93
C GLY A 177 -8.32 -1.39 24.85
N LEU A 178 -8.33 -2.35 23.91
CA LEU A 178 -7.36 -2.47 22.83
C LEU A 178 -7.94 -1.99 21.51
N TRP A 179 -7.44 -0.86 21.03
CA TRP A 179 -7.87 -0.24 19.78
C TRP A 179 -6.83 -0.41 18.68
N LEU A 180 -7.27 -0.73 17.47
CA LEU A 180 -6.44 -0.80 16.27
C LEU A 180 -6.92 0.24 15.25
N GLY A 181 -6.03 1.12 14.78
CA GLY A 181 -6.42 2.18 13.87
C GLY A 181 -5.33 2.75 12.97
N SER A 182 -5.71 3.78 12.22
CA SER A 182 -4.86 4.52 11.27
C SER A 182 -4.17 5.72 11.92
N LEU A 183 -3.30 6.40 11.15
CA LEU A 183 -2.65 7.64 11.60
C LEU A 183 -3.68 8.73 11.91
N GLU A 184 -4.73 8.82 11.10
CA GLU A 184 -5.82 9.76 11.30
C GLU A 184 -6.58 9.48 12.60
N ALA A 185 -6.69 8.22 13.04
CA ALA A 185 -7.26 7.89 14.33
C ALA A 185 -6.41 8.42 15.48
N ALA A 186 -5.09 8.30 15.39
CA ALA A 186 -4.17 8.84 16.38
C ALA A 186 -4.14 10.39 16.41
N GLN A 187 -4.62 11.04 15.34
CA GLN A 187 -4.79 12.50 15.27
C GLN A 187 -6.19 12.98 15.64
N ASP A 188 -7.15 12.06 15.87
CA ASP A 188 -8.53 12.40 16.22
C ASP A 188 -8.71 12.50 17.75
N TRP A 189 -8.24 13.61 18.31
CA TRP A 189 -8.10 13.77 19.77
C TRP A 189 -9.42 13.69 20.52
N GLN A 190 -10.47 14.27 19.93
CA GLN A 190 -11.82 14.21 20.50
C GLN A 190 -12.26 12.74 20.60
N ARG A 191 -12.05 11.96 19.53
CA ARG A 191 -12.42 10.55 19.54
C ARG A 191 -11.60 9.73 20.51
N LEU A 192 -10.29 9.98 20.64
CA LEU A 192 -9.45 9.34 21.65
C LEU A 192 -9.99 9.59 23.06
N GLN A 193 -10.37 10.83 23.38
CA GLN A 193 -10.96 11.18 24.67
C GLN A 193 -12.33 10.54 24.91
N GLU A 194 -13.22 10.56 23.91
CA GLU A 194 -14.55 9.93 23.98
C GLU A 194 -14.45 8.42 24.25
N GLN A 195 -13.43 7.75 23.70
CA GLN A 195 -13.17 6.33 23.92
C GLN A 195 -12.29 6.04 25.16
N GLY A 196 -11.93 7.09 25.92
CA GLY A 196 -11.09 6.95 27.11
C GLY A 196 -9.66 6.47 26.84
N ILE A 197 -9.16 6.62 25.61
CA ILE A 197 -7.82 6.19 25.21
C ILE A 197 -6.79 7.16 25.78
N ARG A 198 -5.85 6.62 26.56
CA ARG A 198 -4.79 7.39 27.25
C ARG A 198 -3.38 6.99 26.80
N HIS A 199 -3.27 5.93 26.02
CA HIS A 199 -1.99 5.36 25.59
C HIS A 199 -1.99 5.15 24.08
N VAL A 200 -0.85 5.38 23.44
CA VAL A 200 -0.66 5.17 22.01
C VAL A 200 0.62 4.38 21.75
N ILE A 201 0.54 3.39 20.87
CA ILE A 201 1.67 2.69 20.26
C ILE A 201 1.68 3.06 18.78
N THR A 202 2.77 3.69 18.34
CA THR A 202 2.98 4.11 16.95
C THR A 202 3.83 3.08 16.23
N CYS A 203 3.32 2.49 15.15
CA CYS A 203 3.96 1.45 14.36
C CYS A 203 4.33 1.99 12.98
N GLY A 204 5.46 2.70 12.89
CA GLY A 204 6.07 3.03 11.61
C GLY A 204 6.97 4.26 11.66
N ARG A 205 7.98 4.28 10.79
CA ARG A 205 8.89 5.42 10.63
C ARG A 205 8.13 6.67 10.18
N GLY A 206 8.38 7.79 10.85
CA GLY A 206 7.78 9.08 10.51
C GLY A 206 6.29 9.20 10.82
N LEU A 207 5.67 8.26 11.52
CA LEU A 207 4.25 8.28 11.85
C LEU A 207 3.94 8.89 13.23
N GLU A 208 4.94 9.46 13.88
CA GLU A 208 4.76 10.10 15.19
C GLU A 208 3.94 11.38 15.06
N THR A 209 2.90 11.49 15.89
CA THR A 209 2.01 12.65 15.94
C THR A 209 2.26 13.49 17.18
N CYS A 210 1.85 14.77 17.17
CA CYS A 210 1.72 15.50 18.42
C CYS A 210 0.54 14.92 19.20
N LEU A 211 0.77 14.44 20.43
CA LEU A 211 -0.27 13.90 21.29
C LEU A 211 -0.81 14.99 22.24
N PRO A 212 -2.13 15.01 22.51
CA PRO A 212 -2.71 15.97 23.44
C PRO A 212 -2.31 15.67 24.89
N GLU A 213 -2.51 16.65 25.76
CA GLU A 213 -2.24 16.51 27.19
C GLU A 213 -3.02 15.33 27.81
N GLY A 214 -2.32 14.51 28.59
CA GLY A 214 -2.89 13.33 29.22
C GLY A 214 -3.03 12.10 28.30
N ILE A 215 -2.40 12.09 27.12
CA ILE A 215 -2.15 10.88 26.33
C ILE A 215 -0.64 10.64 26.24
N THR A 216 -0.22 9.41 26.50
CA THR A 216 1.20 9.01 26.50
C THR A 216 1.50 8.10 25.31
N ARG A 217 2.60 8.39 24.60
CA ARG A 217 3.18 7.43 23.66
C ARG A 217 4.01 6.42 24.43
N GLU A 218 3.55 5.18 24.50
CA GLU A 218 4.21 4.11 25.23
C GLU A 218 5.34 3.48 24.42
N LEU A 219 5.16 3.41 23.10
CA LEU A 219 6.13 2.81 22.20
C LEU A 219 6.04 3.44 20.79
N SER A 220 7.20 3.60 20.16
CA SER A 220 7.34 4.00 18.76
C SER A 220 8.23 2.98 18.05
N LEU A 221 7.66 2.20 17.14
CA LEU A 221 8.38 1.23 16.33
C LEU A 221 8.82 1.90 15.03
N GLN A 222 10.12 1.96 14.80
CA GLN A 222 10.71 2.55 13.60
C GLN A 222 10.81 1.51 12.48
N VAL A 223 9.66 0.98 12.08
CA VAL A 223 9.53 -0.11 11.08
C VAL A 223 8.89 0.38 9.78
N ASP A 224 9.49 -0.01 8.65
CA ASP A 224 8.93 0.23 7.32
C ASP A 224 7.99 -0.93 6.94
N ASP A 225 7.00 -0.70 6.06
CA ASP A 225 5.97 -1.70 5.72
C ASP A 225 6.42 -2.63 4.58
N LEU A 226 7.60 -3.23 4.74
CA LEU A 226 8.23 -4.07 3.73
C LEU A 226 8.36 -5.51 4.22
N ASP A 227 8.32 -6.47 3.30
CA ASP A 227 8.38 -7.90 3.64
C ASP A 227 9.71 -8.29 4.31
N GLU A 228 10.81 -7.60 3.98
CA GLU A 228 12.14 -7.85 4.55
C GLU A 228 12.36 -7.26 5.96
N VAL A 229 11.46 -6.43 6.46
CA VAL A 229 11.64 -5.75 7.76
C VAL A 229 11.39 -6.73 8.90
N ASP A 230 12.33 -6.79 9.85
CA ASP A 230 12.24 -7.63 11.05
C ASP A 230 11.29 -6.99 12.08
N ILE A 231 9.98 -7.18 11.93
CA ILE A 231 9.01 -6.72 12.93
C ILE A 231 9.01 -7.60 14.18
N LEU A 232 9.45 -8.86 14.04
CA LEU A 232 9.49 -9.86 15.11
C LEU A 232 10.27 -9.35 16.32
N GLU A 233 11.38 -8.64 16.09
CA GLU A 233 12.24 -8.07 17.15
C GLU A 233 11.47 -7.18 18.14
N HIS A 234 10.36 -6.59 17.71
CA HIS A 234 9.56 -5.67 18.51
C HIS A 234 8.37 -6.33 19.20
N LEU A 235 7.93 -7.51 18.75
CA LEU A 235 6.67 -8.12 19.19
C LEU A 235 6.65 -8.47 20.69
N PRO A 236 7.72 -9.02 21.31
CA PRO A 236 7.69 -9.31 22.74
C PRO A 236 7.50 -8.07 23.60
N ARG A 237 8.30 -7.03 23.36
CA ARG A 237 8.23 -5.78 24.12
C ARG A 237 6.89 -5.07 23.93
N ALA A 238 6.37 -5.03 22.70
CA ALA A 238 5.07 -4.44 22.44
C ALA A 238 3.95 -5.20 23.16
N SER A 239 4.02 -6.54 23.16
CA SER A 239 3.05 -7.38 23.86
C SER A 239 3.10 -7.20 25.38
N ASP A 240 4.28 -7.04 25.98
CA ASP A 240 4.43 -6.80 27.42
C ASP A 240 3.81 -5.45 27.84
N ILE A 241 4.03 -4.40 27.05
CA ILE A 241 3.42 -3.08 27.26
C ILE A 241 1.89 -3.18 27.17
N LEU A 242 1.37 -3.86 26.14
CA LEU A 242 -0.07 -4.06 25.97
C LEU A 242 -0.67 -4.83 27.15
N ASP A 243 -0.02 -5.90 27.60
CA ASP A 243 -0.50 -6.70 28.74
C ASP A 243 -0.54 -5.88 30.03
N GLN A 244 0.49 -5.05 30.27
CA GLN A 244 0.55 -4.17 31.43
C GLN A 244 -0.57 -3.12 31.44
N LEU A 245 -0.82 -2.46 30.30
CA LEU A 245 -1.85 -1.42 30.18
C LEU A 245 -3.25 -2.02 30.32
N LEU A 246 -3.51 -3.10 29.60
CA LEU A 246 -4.83 -3.75 29.57
C LEU A 246 -5.13 -4.44 30.91
N GLY A 247 -4.11 -5.00 31.59
CA GLY A 247 -4.24 -5.54 32.95
C GLY A 247 -4.60 -4.48 34.00
N ARG A 248 -4.34 -3.20 33.73
CA ARG A 248 -4.75 -2.05 34.57
C ARG A 248 -6.06 -1.41 34.09
N MET A 249 -6.76 -2.03 33.13
CA MET A 249 -7.96 -1.50 32.50
C MET A 249 -7.73 -0.14 31.82
N GLN A 250 -6.52 0.09 31.29
CA GLN A 250 -6.19 1.31 30.56
C GLN A 250 -6.35 1.09 29.06
N SER A 251 -7.04 2.01 28.38
CA SER A 251 -7.27 1.93 26.94
C SER A 251 -6.07 2.44 26.13
N VAL A 252 -5.70 1.69 25.11
CA VAL A 252 -4.54 1.92 24.24
C VAL A 252 -4.93 1.83 22.76
N LEU A 253 -4.44 2.77 21.95
CA LEU A 253 -4.50 2.72 20.49
C LEU A 253 -3.17 2.25 19.91
N VAL A 254 -3.20 1.18 19.13
CA VAL A 254 -2.08 0.74 18.29
C VAL A 254 -2.36 1.18 16.85
N HIS A 255 -1.50 2.01 16.26
CA HIS A 255 -1.73 2.54 14.93
C HIS A 255 -0.49 2.49 14.02
N CYS A 256 -0.72 2.40 12.72
CA CYS A 256 0.28 2.69 11.70
C CYS A 256 -0.28 3.74 10.74
N ALA A 257 0.11 3.75 9.47
CA ALA A 257 -0.44 4.69 8.49
C ALA A 257 -1.93 4.40 8.26
N MET A 258 -2.27 3.16 7.89
CA MET A 258 -3.63 2.75 7.55
C MET A 258 -4.30 1.85 8.60
N GLY A 259 -3.58 1.42 9.63
CA GLY A 259 -4.11 0.44 10.58
C GLY A 259 -4.35 -0.95 9.99
N ARG A 260 -3.57 -1.32 8.96
CA ARG A 260 -3.77 -2.54 8.15
C ARG A 260 -2.68 -3.59 8.33
N SER A 261 -1.41 -3.18 8.25
CA SER A 261 -0.25 -4.10 8.24
C SER A 261 0.56 -4.03 9.53
N ARG A 262 1.50 -3.06 9.66
CA ARG A 262 2.41 -2.93 10.84
C ARG A 262 1.71 -2.97 12.21
N SER A 263 0.72 -2.12 12.44
CA SER A 263 0.00 -2.10 13.73
C SER A 263 -0.88 -3.32 13.92
N ALA A 264 -1.45 -3.86 12.84
CA ALA A 264 -2.21 -5.10 12.91
C ALA A 264 -1.30 -6.28 13.28
N ALA A 265 -0.08 -6.35 12.75
CA ALA A 265 0.89 -7.37 13.12
C ALA A 265 1.21 -7.33 14.63
N VAL A 266 1.42 -6.14 15.20
CA VAL A 266 1.61 -5.98 16.66
C VAL A 266 0.39 -6.45 17.45
N VAL A 267 -0.81 -6.05 17.04
CA VAL A 267 -2.07 -6.45 17.70
C VAL A 267 -2.31 -7.96 17.61
N ILE A 268 -2.10 -8.56 16.44
CA ILE A 268 -2.23 -10.00 16.22
C ILE A 268 -1.22 -10.76 17.09
N ALA A 269 0.04 -10.31 17.16
CA ALA A 269 1.05 -10.90 18.03
C ALA A 269 0.65 -10.93 19.50
N TYR A 270 0.13 -9.81 20.01
CA TYR A 270 -0.37 -9.74 21.37
C TYR A 270 -1.56 -10.68 21.60
N ILE A 271 -2.53 -10.71 20.69
CA ILE A 271 -3.71 -11.59 20.80
C ILE A 271 -3.30 -13.07 20.78
N MET A 272 -2.41 -13.48 19.86
CA MET A 272 -1.87 -14.85 19.83
C MET A 272 -1.26 -15.23 21.18
N ARG A 273 -0.43 -14.34 21.76
CA ARG A 273 0.20 -14.58 23.05
C ARG A 273 -0.81 -14.64 24.20
N LYS A 274 -1.72 -13.67 24.27
CA LYS A 274 -2.64 -13.48 25.41
C LYS A 274 -3.73 -14.54 25.45
N GLU A 275 -4.24 -14.93 24.28
CA GLU A 275 -5.39 -15.82 24.13
C GLU A 275 -4.99 -17.23 23.69
N HIS A 276 -3.69 -17.49 23.53
CA HIS A 276 -3.14 -18.77 23.07
C HIS A 276 -3.71 -19.22 21.71
N LEU A 277 -3.97 -18.26 20.82
CA LEU A 277 -4.51 -18.51 19.49
C LEU A 277 -3.41 -18.77 18.47
N SER A 278 -3.70 -19.60 17.47
CA SER A 278 -2.88 -19.68 16.27
C SER A 278 -2.91 -18.36 15.49
N TYR A 279 -1.96 -18.18 14.57
CA TYR A 279 -1.92 -17.00 13.69
C TYR A 279 -3.22 -16.81 12.91
N THR A 280 -3.77 -17.88 12.33
CA THR A 280 -4.99 -17.83 11.51
C THR A 280 -6.21 -17.49 12.35
N GLU A 281 -6.33 -18.02 13.57
CA GLU A 281 -7.43 -17.68 14.49
C GLU A 281 -7.34 -16.23 14.96
N ALA A 282 -6.14 -15.78 15.39
CA ALA A 282 -5.93 -14.41 15.82
C ALA A 282 -6.22 -13.41 14.70
N LEU A 283 -5.67 -13.64 13.49
CA LEU A 283 -5.93 -12.82 12.31
C LEU A 283 -7.43 -12.76 11.99
N SER A 284 -8.11 -13.91 11.94
CA SER A 284 -9.55 -13.98 11.65
C SER A 284 -10.36 -13.22 12.69
N SER A 285 -9.99 -13.32 13.98
CA SER A 285 -10.69 -12.60 15.06
C SER A 285 -10.54 -11.08 14.96
N VAL A 286 -9.38 -10.59 14.49
CA VAL A 286 -9.15 -9.17 14.26
C VAL A 286 -9.88 -8.70 13.00
N GLN A 287 -9.85 -9.49 11.93
CA GLN A 287 -10.55 -9.20 10.67
C GLN A 287 -12.08 -9.19 10.82
N ALA A 288 -12.64 -9.99 11.75
CA ALA A 288 -14.06 -9.95 12.08
C ALA A 288 -14.51 -8.58 12.61
N VAL A 289 -13.59 -7.82 13.23
CA VAL A 289 -13.85 -6.47 13.74
C VAL A 289 -13.39 -5.39 12.73
N ARG A 290 -12.25 -5.61 12.08
CA ARG A 290 -11.65 -4.69 11.10
C ARG A 290 -11.24 -5.45 9.83
N PRO A 291 -12.15 -5.59 8.84
CA PRO A 291 -11.94 -6.47 7.67
C PRO A 291 -10.75 -6.10 6.79
N GLU A 292 -10.31 -4.84 6.83
CA GLU A 292 -9.16 -4.34 6.07
C GLU A 292 -7.80 -4.75 6.64
N VAL A 293 -7.74 -5.42 7.80
CA VAL A 293 -6.50 -5.95 8.37
C VAL A 293 -5.86 -6.97 7.43
N GLN A 294 -4.60 -6.72 7.09
CA GLN A 294 -3.77 -7.60 6.27
C GLN A 294 -2.31 -7.22 6.50
N PRO A 295 -1.60 -7.91 7.42
CA PRO A 295 -0.15 -7.86 7.48
C PRO A 295 0.44 -8.19 6.11
N ASN A 296 1.57 -7.56 5.77
CA ASN A 296 2.33 -7.95 4.58
C ASN A 296 2.82 -9.41 4.69
N THR A 297 3.36 -9.95 3.61
CA THR A 297 3.71 -11.37 3.52
C THR A 297 4.84 -11.72 4.49
N GLY A 298 5.85 -10.84 4.58
CA GLY A 298 6.97 -11.00 5.51
C GLY A 298 6.55 -11.03 6.97
N PHE A 299 5.68 -10.09 7.37
CA PHE A 299 5.12 -10.04 8.72
C PHE A 299 4.23 -11.23 9.01
N SER A 300 3.44 -11.69 8.02
CA SER A 300 2.63 -12.91 8.16
C SER A 300 3.49 -14.14 8.46
N HIS A 301 4.62 -14.29 7.76
CA HIS A 301 5.58 -15.38 8.03
C HIS A 301 6.23 -15.24 9.40
N GLN A 302 6.61 -14.03 9.80
CA GLN A 302 7.16 -13.75 11.13
C GLN A 302 6.15 -14.06 12.24
N LEU A 303 4.88 -13.72 12.06
CA LEU A 303 3.80 -14.01 13.02
C LEU A 303 3.51 -15.51 13.12
N ALA A 304 3.50 -16.23 11.99
CA ALA A 304 3.35 -17.69 11.98
C ALA A 304 4.54 -18.38 12.69
N TRP A 305 5.76 -17.91 12.45
CA TRP A 305 6.94 -18.39 13.18
C TRP A 305 6.83 -18.10 14.68
N TYR A 306 6.44 -16.88 15.04
CA TYR A 306 6.25 -16.46 16.43
C TYR A 306 5.23 -17.34 17.16
N ALA A 307 4.10 -17.65 16.51
CA ALA A 307 3.11 -18.58 17.01
C ALA A 307 3.68 -20.00 17.20
N SER A 308 4.46 -20.49 16.23
CA SER A 308 5.09 -21.83 16.30
C SER A 308 6.07 -21.98 17.47
N MET A 309 6.67 -20.88 17.92
CA MET A 309 7.56 -20.83 19.07
C MET A 309 6.83 -20.59 20.40
N GLY A 310 5.49 -20.53 20.39
CA GLY A 310 4.68 -20.28 21.59
C GLY A 310 4.65 -18.81 22.03
N CYS A 311 4.85 -17.87 21.10
CA CYS A 311 4.87 -16.42 21.34
C CYS A 311 5.81 -15.99 22.48
N PRO A 312 7.10 -16.36 22.43
CA PRO A 312 8.01 -16.23 23.57
C PRO A 312 8.26 -14.76 23.97
N THR A 313 8.54 -14.54 25.26
CA THR A 313 8.89 -13.23 25.87
C THR A 313 10.33 -12.82 25.61
N ASP A 314 11.20 -13.78 25.35
CA ASP A 314 12.56 -13.57 24.88
C ASP A 314 12.72 -14.31 23.55
N LEU A 315 13.30 -13.66 22.55
CA LEU A 315 13.59 -14.28 21.26
C LEU A 315 14.95 -15.00 21.27
N ARG A 316 15.48 -15.28 22.46
CA ARG A 316 16.64 -16.15 22.65
C ARG A 316 16.17 -17.55 23.02
N ASP A 317 16.92 -18.55 22.59
CA ASP A 317 16.72 -19.92 23.07
C ASP A 317 17.26 -20.10 24.50
N SER A 318 17.12 -21.30 25.05
CA SER A 318 17.61 -21.64 26.40
C SER A 318 19.13 -21.52 26.57
N ALA A 319 19.89 -21.49 25.47
CA ALA A 319 21.34 -21.27 25.48
C ALA A 319 21.71 -19.78 25.34
N GLY A 320 20.72 -18.89 25.18
CA GLY A 320 20.91 -17.46 25.01
C GLY A 320 21.17 -17.03 23.56
N THR A 321 21.12 -17.97 22.61
CA THR A 321 21.33 -17.73 21.18
C THR A 321 20.15 -16.97 20.60
N SER A 322 20.44 -15.88 19.87
CA SER A 322 19.41 -15.04 19.26
C SER A 322 18.65 -15.78 18.17
N TYR A 323 17.34 -15.55 18.04
CA TYR A 323 16.54 -16.01 16.90
C TYR A 323 17.14 -15.62 15.54
N ARG A 324 17.88 -14.51 15.46
CA ARG A 324 18.60 -14.08 14.24
C ARG A 324 19.66 -15.08 13.77
N GLU A 325 20.19 -15.89 14.68
CA GLU A 325 21.19 -16.91 14.41
C GLU A 325 20.56 -18.26 14.03
N LEU A 326 19.24 -18.41 14.22
CA LEU A 326 18.54 -19.63 13.81
C LEU A 326 18.49 -19.71 12.29
N ALA A 327 18.98 -20.83 11.73
CA ALA A 327 19.02 -21.06 10.29
C ALA A 327 17.65 -20.91 9.61
N VAL A 328 16.56 -21.23 10.32
CA VAL A 328 15.17 -21.06 9.86
C VAL A 328 14.83 -19.57 9.72
N PHE A 329 15.23 -18.74 10.67
CA PHE A 329 14.92 -17.33 10.67
C PHE A 329 15.85 -16.51 9.77
N SER A 330 17.12 -16.91 9.65
CA SER A 330 18.02 -16.36 8.64
C SER A 330 17.46 -16.52 7.23
N LYS A 331 16.77 -17.64 6.93
CA LYS A 331 16.05 -17.84 5.66
C LYS A 331 14.77 -16.98 5.53
N LEU A 332 14.14 -16.63 6.65
CA LEU A 332 12.92 -15.83 6.70
C LEU A 332 13.18 -14.34 6.43
N LEU A 333 14.36 -13.83 6.84
CA LEU A 333 14.78 -12.44 6.63
C LEU A 333 15.74 -12.24 5.44
N ARG A 334 16.40 -13.28 4.94
CA ARG A 334 17.35 -13.12 3.83
C ARG A 334 16.61 -12.95 2.51
N ARG A 335 16.95 -11.88 1.78
CA ARG A 335 16.99 -11.96 0.31
C ARG A 335 17.90 -13.12 -0.06
N TYR A 336 17.41 -14.09 -0.82
CA TYR A 336 18.32 -15.07 -1.42
C TYR A 336 19.35 -14.34 -2.28
N SER A 337 20.63 -14.49 -1.96
CA SER A 337 21.67 -14.12 -2.92
C SER A 337 21.65 -15.13 -4.08
N ALA A 338 22.15 -14.73 -5.25
CA ALA A 338 22.33 -15.68 -6.35
C ALA A 338 23.16 -16.91 -5.93
N SER A 339 24.11 -16.72 -5.01
CA SER A 339 24.95 -17.78 -4.43
C SER A 339 24.17 -18.73 -3.51
N ASP A 340 23.23 -18.24 -2.71
CA ASP A 340 22.37 -19.09 -1.86
C ASP A 340 21.48 -20.01 -2.70
N VAL A 341 21.01 -19.49 -3.85
CA VAL A 341 20.21 -20.29 -4.79
C VAL A 341 21.07 -21.32 -5.52
N ILE A 342 22.28 -20.96 -5.94
CA ILE A 342 23.24 -21.90 -6.53
C ILE A 342 23.56 -23.05 -5.57
N ALA A 343 23.76 -22.76 -4.28
CA ALA A 343 24.02 -23.76 -3.27
C ALA A 343 22.83 -24.73 -3.10
N LEU A 344 21.60 -24.22 -3.02
CA LEU A 344 20.38 -25.04 -2.95
C LEU A 344 20.14 -25.89 -4.21
N VAL A 345 20.47 -25.37 -5.40
CA VAL A 345 20.39 -26.08 -6.68
C VAL A 345 21.40 -27.24 -6.74
N ALA A 346 22.62 -27.00 -6.27
CA ALA A 346 23.66 -28.01 -6.22
C ALA A 346 23.33 -29.13 -5.22
N ASP A 347 22.78 -28.78 -4.05
CA ASP A 347 22.35 -29.73 -3.00
C ASP A 347 21.16 -30.60 -3.47
N ALA A 348 20.30 -30.07 -4.35
CA ALA A 348 19.21 -30.81 -5.01
C ALA A 348 19.68 -31.69 -6.19
N GLY A 349 21.00 -31.79 -6.43
CA GLY A 349 21.59 -32.66 -7.45
C GLY A 349 21.54 -32.10 -8.88
N ALA A 350 21.21 -30.81 -9.06
CA ALA A 350 21.21 -30.17 -10.37
C ALA A 350 22.59 -29.59 -10.72
N ASN A 351 23.01 -29.76 -11.97
CA ASN A 351 24.33 -29.33 -12.44
C ASN A 351 24.44 -27.79 -12.44
N CYS A 352 25.22 -27.24 -11.50
CA CYS A 352 25.40 -25.81 -11.26
C CYS A 352 26.25 -25.08 -12.33
N GLN A 353 26.77 -25.78 -13.33
CA GLN A 353 27.44 -25.18 -14.49
C GLN A 353 26.48 -24.81 -15.63
N ASP A 354 25.24 -25.31 -15.62
CA ASP A 354 24.22 -24.95 -16.61
C ASP A 354 23.48 -23.69 -16.16
N ARG A 355 23.90 -22.53 -16.71
CA ARG A 355 23.26 -21.22 -16.49
C ARG A 355 21.76 -21.20 -16.79
N ALA A 356 21.27 -22.04 -17.71
CA ALA A 356 19.85 -22.10 -18.02
C ALA A 356 19.08 -22.93 -16.99
N ALA A 357 19.67 -23.99 -16.46
CA ALA A 357 19.10 -24.75 -15.33
C ALA A 357 19.03 -23.90 -14.06
N LEU A 358 20.08 -23.12 -13.79
CA LEU A 358 20.14 -22.21 -12.65
C LEU A 358 19.04 -21.13 -12.71
N HIS A 359 18.84 -20.51 -13.87
CA HIS A 359 17.74 -19.55 -14.08
C HIS A 359 16.36 -20.18 -13.90
N ARG A 360 16.13 -21.41 -14.36
CA ARG A 360 14.84 -22.10 -14.16
C ARG A 360 14.55 -22.39 -12.69
N VAL A 361 15.57 -22.67 -11.88
CA VAL A 361 15.41 -22.91 -10.43
C VAL A 361 15.26 -21.60 -9.66
N LEU A 362 15.98 -20.55 -10.03
CA LEU A 362 15.74 -19.18 -9.54
C LEU A 362 14.29 -18.75 -9.80
N ASP A 363 13.80 -18.96 -11.03
CA ASP A 363 12.40 -18.72 -11.40
C ASP A 363 11.44 -19.60 -10.58
N ALA A 364 11.78 -20.86 -10.32
CA ALA A 364 10.95 -21.76 -9.53
C ALA A 364 10.90 -21.39 -8.04
N LEU A 365 12.01 -20.92 -7.48
CA LEU A 365 12.11 -20.43 -6.09
C LEU A 365 11.43 -19.07 -5.93
N ASP A 366 11.57 -18.18 -6.92
CA ASP A 366 10.78 -16.95 -6.97
C ASP A 366 9.28 -17.25 -7.13
N ARG A 367 8.91 -18.28 -7.90
CA ARG A 367 7.52 -18.78 -7.97
C ARG A 367 7.03 -19.38 -6.66
N LEU A 368 7.90 -20.06 -5.89
CA LEU A 368 7.55 -20.67 -4.59
C LEU A 368 7.45 -19.64 -3.46
N GLN A 369 8.32 -18.62 -3.45
CA GLN A 369 8.25 -17.53 -2.48
C GLN A 369 7.09 -16.56 -2.75
N ASN A 370 6.63 -16.46 -4.00
CA ASN A 370 5.56 -15.53 -4.42
C ASN A 370 4.26 -16.25 -4.82
N ALA A 371 4.03 -17.49 -4.35
CA ALA A 371 2.81 -18.23 -4.67
C ALA A 371 1.63 -17.80 -3.78
N ILE A 372 0.90 -16.74 -4.19
CA ILE A 372 -0.58 -16.63 -4.06
C ILE A 372 -1.11 -16.01 -5.39
N PRO A 373 -2.29 -16.41 -5.91
CA PRO A 373 -2.60 -16.38 -7.35
C PRO A 373 -2.78 -14.99 -7.98
N GLU A 374 -2.30 -14.90 -9.24
CA GLU A 374 -2.88 -14.08 -10.32
C GLU A 374 -2.66 -12.56 -10.39
N ASP A 375 -1.43 -12.06 -10.23
CA ASP A 375 -1.09 -10.71 -10.75
C ASP A 375 0.19 -10.72 -11.60
N GLU A 376 0.02 -10.79 -12.94
CA GLU A 376 1.12 -10.74 -13.91
C GLU A 376 1.74 -9.34 -14.04
N SER A 377 1.05 -8.29 -13.58
CA SER A 377 1.54 -6.90 -13.66
C SER A 377 2.62 -6.62 -12.62
N ALA A 378 2.43 -7.12 -11.40
CA ALA A 378 3.44 -7.10 -10.34
C ALA A 378 4.69 -7.92 -10.75
N ARG A 379 4.49 -9.03 -11.48
CA ARG A 379 5.59 -9.83 -12.05
C ARG A 379 6.37 -9.05 -13.12
N GLN A 380 5.69 -8.28 -13.97
CA GLN A 380 6.34 -7.51 -15.03
C GLN A 380 7.14 -6.32 -14.50
N GLU A 381 6.62 -5.61 -13.50
CA GLU A 381 7.34 -4.50 -12.87
C GLU A 381 8.58 -4.98 -12.12
N LYS A 382 8.46 -6.11 -11.41
CA LYS A 382 9.60 -6.77 -10.78
C LYS A 382 10.66 -7.22 -11.80
N ARG A 383 10.26 -7.80 -12.95
CA ARG A 383 11.17 -8.13 -14.06
C ARG A 383 11.91 -6.90 -14.60
N ARG A 384 11.25 -5.75 -14.68
CA ARG A 384 11.86 -4.47 -15.11
C ARG A 384 12.87 -3.95 -14.09
N GLN A 385 12.57 -4.06 -12.80
CA GLN A 385 13.49 -3.69 -11.73
C GLN A 385 14.74 -4.60 -11.73
N SER A 386 14.56 -5.91 -11.88
CA SER A 386 15.67 -6.86 -12.02
C SER A 386 16.50 -6.61 -13.29
N SER A 387 15.87 -6.28 -14.42
CA SER A 387 16.58 -5.92 -15.66
C SER A 387 17.38 -4.63 -15.53
N ARG A 388 16.88 -3.64 -14.77
CA ARG A 388 17.61 -2.39 -14.47
C ARG A 388 18.80 -2.63 -13.55
N ILE A 389 18.64 -3.47 -12.53
CA ILE A 389 19.72 -3.83 -11.60
C ILE A 389 20.81 -4.61 -12.35
N ASN A 390 20.44 -5.56 -13.21
CA ASN A 390 21.39 -6.30 -14.03
C ASN A 390 22.14 -5.41 -15.02
N SER A 391 21.47 -4.42 -15.64
CA SER A 391 22.17 -3.50 -16.55
C SER A 391 23.12 -2.55 -15.81
N ILE A 392 22.89 -2.25 -14.53
CA ILE A 392 23.79 -1.47 -13.70
C ILE A 392 25.01 -2.32 -13.29
N LEU A 393 24.80 -3.60 -12.95
CA LEU A 393 25.87 -4.53 -12.60
C LEU A 393 26.79 -4.85 -13.80
N ASP A 394 26.26 -4.89 -15.02
CA ASP A 394 27.03 -5.06 -16.27
C ASP A 394 27.91 -3.83 -16.62
N THR A 395 27.76 -2.71 -15.89
CA THR A 395 28.51 -1.47 -16.11
C THR A 395 29.52 -1.13 -15.01
N LEU A 396 29.65 -1.99 -14.00
CA LEU A 396 30.68 -1.84 -12.96
C LEU A 396 31.99 -2.54 -13.44
N PRO A 397 33.16 -1.90 -13.24
CA PRO A 397 34.44 -2.39 -13.78
C PRO A 397 34.94 -3.70 -13.17
#